data_AF-A0A800F0M5-F1
#
_entry.id   AF-A0A800F0M5-F1
#
_cell.length_a   1.000
_cell.length_b   1.000
_cell.length_c   1.000
_cell.angle_alpha   90.00
_cell.angle_beta   90.00
_cell.angle_gamma   90.00
#
_symmetry.space_group_name_H-M   'P 1'
#
loop_
_entity.id
_entity.type
_entity.pdbx_description
1 polymer ?
#
loop_
_entity_poly.entity_id
_entity_poly.type
_entity_poly.pdbx_seq_one_letter_code
_entity_poly.pdbx_strand_id
1 'polypeptide(L)'
;MNKWHSYIIIISLSFFSCGTLKKTFKISLFPDSMQKDAIIDSLNSKKAHYAYLNLKAKIKTNSEQVPIKSLGINVRMKKDSLIWVSISAKGIAGLRISIKPDSVILLDKINKRYWQYPFDSIQKFISFPVSFENIEDLIIGDPFFISKIKNKNQALY
;
A
#
# COMPACT_ATOMS: atom_id res chain seq x y z
N MET A 1 -11.55 63.77 11.52
CA MET A 1 -12.39 63.24 10.42
C MET A 1 -11.55 62.61 9.28
N ASN A 2 -10.63 61.72 9.64
CA ASN A 2 -10.54 60.30 9.28
C ASN A 2 -10.80 59.89 7.80
N LYS A 3 -9.97 60.38 6.86
CA LYS A 3 -9.86 59.82 5.48
C LYS A 3 -9.29 58.39 5.42
N TRP A 4 -8.94 57.83 6.58
CA TRP A 4 -8.34 56.50 6.72
C TRP A 4 -9.32 55.37 6.42
N HIS A 5 -10.63 55.61 6.53
CA HIS A 5 -11.66 54.59 6.30
C HIS A 5 -11.87 54.28 4.81
N SER A 6 -11.57 55.23 3.90
CA SER A 6 -11.59 54.96 2.45
C SER A 6 -10.51 53.96 2.01
N TYR A 7 -9.36 53.95 2.66
CA TYR A 7 -8.25 53.06 2.29
C TYR A 7 -8.48 51.61 2.75
N ILE A 8 -9.23 51.40 3.83
CA ILE A 8 -9.56 50.06 4.36
C ILE A 8 -10.55 49.32 3.45
N ILE A 9 -11.46 50.04 2.78
CA ILE A 9 -12.47 49.44 1.89
C ILE A 9 -11.84 48.94 0.57
N ILE A 10 -10.78 49.60 0.08
CA ILE A 10 -10.10 49.23 -1.18
C ILE A 10 -9.20 47.99 -1.01
N ILE A 11 -8.61 47.78 0.17
CA ILE A 11 -7.74 46.63 0.46
C ILE A 11 -8.53 45.31 0.65
N SER A 12 -9.82 45.40 0.96
CA SER A 12 -10.70 44.22 1.14
C SER A 12 -11.05 43.52 -0.19
N LEU A 13 -11.01 44.22 -1.32
CA LEU A 13 -11.48 43.69 -2.61
C LEU A 13 -10.51 42.71 -3.31
N SER A 14 -9.33 42.40 -2.75
CA SER A 14 -8.29 41.60 -3.43
C SER A 14 -8.10 40.16 -2.93
N PHE A 15 -8.93 39.65 -2.01
CA PHE A 15 -8.75 38.29 -1.45
C PHE A 15 -9.83 37.25 -1.81
N PHE A 16 -10.65 37.49 -2.84
CA PHE A 16 -11.52 36.45 -3.42
C PHE A 16 -10.98 35.91 -4.74
N SER A 17 -9.92 35.12 -4.67
CA SER A 17 -9.63 34.14 -5.73
C SER A 17 -9.02 32.88 -5.14
N CYS A 18 -9.89 31.98 -4.70
CA CYS A 18 -9.57 30.57 -4.51
C CYS A 18 -10.45 29.78 -5.48
N GLY A 19 -10.01 29.66 -6.73
CA GLY A 19 -10.65 28.79 -7.71
C GLY A 19 -10.29 27.33 -7.43
N THR A 20 -11.21 26.56 -6.85
CA THR A 20 -11.06 25.09 -6.79
C THR A 20 -11.56 24.48 -8.09
N LEU A 21 -10.64 24.11 -8.98
CA LEU A 21 -10.93 23.25 -10.12
C LEU A 21 -11.09 21.80 -9.64
N LYS A 22 -12.31 21.39 -9.27
CA LYS A 22 -12.63 19.97 -9.14
C LYS A 22 -12.74 19.39 -10.56
N LYS A 23 -11.66 18.77 -11.06
CA LYS A 23 -11.77 17.89 -12.24
C LYS A 23 -12.66 16.71 -11.86
N THR A 24 -13.89 16.72 -12.32
CA THR A 24 -14.79 15.57 -12.29
C THR A 24 -14.19 14.51 -13.21
N PHE A 25 -13.59 13.48 -12.62
CA PHE A 25 -13.16 12.29 -13.35
C PHE A 25 -14.44 11.57 -13.81
N LYS A 26 -14.86 11.81 -15.05
CA LYS A 26 -15.89 11.00 -15.69
C LYS A 26 -15.30 9.61 -15.88
N ILE A 27 -15.67 8.68 -15.01
CA ILE A 27 -15.49 7.25 -15.27
C ILE A 27 -16.48 6.90 -16.38
N SER A 28 -16.04 7.02 -17.63
CA SER A 28 -16.71 6.36 -18.74
C SER A 28 -16.53 4.87 -18.54
N LEU A 29 -17.63 4.21 -18.18
CA LEU A 29 -17.78 2.77 -18.17
C LEU A 29 -17.26 2.21 -19.49
N PHE A 30 -16.24 1.36 -19.39
CA PHE A 30 -15.64 0.46 -20.36
C PHE A 30 -16.31 0.38 -21.74
N PRO A 31 -15.60 0.79 -22.81
CA PRO A 31 -15.47 -0.14 -23.93
C PRO A 31 -14.07 -0.15 -24.59
N ASP A 32 -13.79 -1.34 -25.14
CA ASP A 32 -12.81 -1.68 -26.17
C ASP A 32 -11.36 -2.00 -25.79
N SER A 33 -10.95 -3.19 -26.21
CA SER A 33 -9.69 -3.91 -25.96
C SER A 33 -8.42 -3.07 -26.15
N MET A 34 -8.42 -2.10 -27.06
CA MET A 34 -7.29 -1.18 -27.30
C MET A 34 -6.99 -0.23 -26.12
N GLN A 35 -7.99 0.18 -25.33
CA GLN A 35 -7.73 1.04 -24.16
C GLN A 35 -7.14 0.24 -22.99
N LYS A 36 -7.46 -1.05 -22.89
CA LYS A 36 -6.97 -1.93 -21.82
C LYS A 36 -5.46 -2.12 -21.90
N ASP A 37 -4.93 -2.39 -23.09
CA ASP A 37 -3.50 -2.62 -23.28
C ASP A 37 -2.70 -1.32 -23.04
N ALA A 38 -3.19 -0.19 -23.54
CA ALA A 38 -2.58 1.12 -23.27
C ALA A 38 -2.57 1.48 -21.77
N ILE A 39 -3.64 1.13 -21.03
CA ILE A 39 -3.69 1.30 -19.57
C ILE A 39 -2.69 0.38 -18.88
N ILE A 40 -2.61 -0.89 -19.26
CA ILE A 40 -1.66 -1.85 -18.67
C ILE A 40 -0.21 -1.41 -18.92
N ASP A 41 0.11 -0.96 -20.14
CA ASP A 41 1.44 -0.46 -20.47
C ASP A 41 1.77 0.82 -19.71
N SER A 42 0.79 1.70 -19.50
CA SER A 42 0.93 2.89 -18.66
C SER A 42 1.12 2.59 -17.17
N LEU A 43 0.61 1.45 -16.69
CA LEU A 43 0.79 0.98 -15.31
C LEU A 43 2.17 0.33 -15.14
N ASN A 44 2.56 -0.55 -16.06
CA ASN A 44 3.85 -1.23 -16.05
C ASN A 44 5.02 -0.24 -16.16
N SER A 45 4.89 0.80 -16.99
CA SER A 45 5.90 1.86 -17.11
C SER A 45 6.05 2.73 -15.86
N LYS A 46 5.09 2.68 -14.93
CA LYS A 46 5.11 3.42 -13.66
C LYS A 46 5.40 2.52 -12.45
N LYS A 47 5.86 1.28 -12.67
CA LYS A 47 6.22 0.36 -11.59
C LYS A 47 7.26 1.02 -10.67
N ALA A 48 7.03 0.94 -9.37
CA ALA A 48 7.93 1.54 -8.40
C ALA A 48 9.28 0.80 -8.39
N HIS A 49 10.36 1.49 -8.74
CA HIS A 49 11.72 0.97 -8.62
C HIS A 49 12.30 1.30 -7.24
N TYR A 50 12.77 0.30 -6.50
CA TYR A 50 13.39 0.46 -5.20
C TYR A 50 14.39 -0.66 -4.92
N ALA A 51 15.49 -0.34 -4.24
CA ALA A 51 16.37 -1.33 -3.64
C ALA A 51 15.94 -1.68 -2.21
N TYR A 52 15.50 -0.64 -1.47
CA TYR A 52 15.01 -0.74 -0.11
C TYR A 52 13.74 0.07 0.05
N LEU A 53 12.80 -0.44 0.85
CA LEU A 53 11.55 0.22 1.19
C LEU A 53 11.31 0.14 2.69
N ASN A 54 10.78 1.22 3.27
CA ASN A 54 10.39 1.28 4.67
C ASN A 54 8.99 1.88 4.77
N LEU A 55 8.05 1.06 5.23
CA LEU A 55 6.65 1.43 5.41
C LEU A 55 6.30 1.39 6.89
N LYS A 56 5.57 2.42 7.34
CA LYS A 56 5.04 2.51 8.70
C LYS A 56 3.53 2.61 8.62
N ALA A 57 2.83 1.69 9.27
CA ALA A 57 1.39 1.73 9.43
C ALA A 57 1.03 1.77 10.91
N LYS A 58 -0.08 2.46 11.23
CA LYS A 58 -0.60 2.54 12.60
C LYS A 58 -2.10 2.34 12.55
N ILE A 59 -2.57 1.32 13.24
CA ILE A 59 -3.98 1.01 13.40
C ILE A 59 -4.40 1.55 14.77
N LYS A 60 -5.51 2.29 14.80
CA LYS A 60 -6.14 2.76 16.03
C LYS A 60 -7.59 2.29 16.01
N THR A 61 -8.06 1.74 17.13
CA THR A 61 -9.46 1.33 17.30
C THR A 61 -10.01 1.93 18.57
N ASN A 62 -11.26 2.37 18.50
CA ASN A 62 -12.03 2.91 19.61
C ASN A 62 -13.12 1.95 20.09
N SER A 63 -13.14 0.71 19.58
CA SER A 63 -14.12 -0.30 20.00
C SER A 63 -13.82 -0.79 21.42
N GLU A 64 -14.84 -0.83 22.27
CA GLU A 64 -14.76 -1.40 23.63
C GLU A 64 -14.53 -2.92 23.60
N GLN A 65 -14.93 -3.58 22.50
CA GLN A 65 -14.76 -5.02 22.32
C GLN A 65 -13.33 -5.41 21.94
N VAL A 66 -12.50 -4.45 21.49
CA VAL A 66 -11.12 -4.72 21.09
C VAL A 66 -10.16 -4.14 22.14
N PRO A 67 -9.50 -4.99 22.96
CA PRO A 67 -8.64 -4.51 24.04
C PRO A 67 -7.40 -3.75 23.54
N ILE A 68 -6.98 -4.02 22.30
CA ILE A 68 -5.80 -3.42 21.69
C ILE A 68 -6.18 -2.12 20.97
N LYS A 69 -6.08 -0.98 21.66
CA LYS A 69 -6.43 0.34 21.10
C LYS A 69 -5.49 0.86 20.02
N SER A 70 -4.21 0.46 20.02
CA SER A 70 -3.25 0.89 18.99
C SER A 70 -2.22 -0.17 18.68
N LEU A 71 -2.09 -0.45 17.39
CA LEU A 71 -1.07 -1.32 16.80
C LEU A 71 -0.17 -0.51 15.86
N GLY A 72 1.13 -0.66 16.02
CA GLY A 72 2.15 -0.16 15.10
C GLY A 72 2.69 -1.30 14.26
N ILE A 73 2.85 -1.06 12.97
CA ILE A 73 3.43 -2.01 12.01
C ILE A 73 4.56 -1.27 11.30
N ASN A 74 5.76 -1.84 11.32
CA ASN A 74 6.89 -1.39 10.51
C ASN A 74 7.30 -2.51 9.55
N VAL A 75 7.21 -2.23 8.26
CA VAL A 75 7.65 -3.13 7.19
C VAL A 75 8.92 -2.54 6.60
N ARG A 76 9.97 -3.34 6.51
CA ARG A 76 11.19 -3.03 5.78
C ARG A 76 11.37 -4.08 4.73
N MET A 77 11.75 -3.68 3.53
CA MET A 77 11.88 -4.59 2.42
C MET A 77 13.17 -4.28 1.68
N LYS A 78 13.90 -5.34 1.31
CA LYS A 78 14.97 -5.32 0.33
C LYS A 78 14.49 -6.14 -0.85
N LYS A 79 14.47 -5.52 -2.03
CA LYS A 79 13.96 -6.12 -3.27
C LYS A 79 14.58 -7.50 -3.51
N ASP A 80 13.75 -8.47 -3.86
CA ASP A 80 14.07 -9.86 -4.20
C ASP A 80 14.80 -10.65 -3.09
N SER A 81 14.78 -10.17 -1.85
CA SER A 81 15.66 -10.72 -0.81
C SER A 81 15.01 -10.89 0.55
N LEU A 82 14.39 -9.84 1.09
CA LEU A 82 13.93 -9.87 2.48
C LEU A 82 12.79 -8.89 2.71
N ILE A 83 11.70 -9.40 3.27
CA ILE A 83 10.63 -8.59 3.86
C ILE A 83 10.67 -8.81 5.37
N TRP A 84 10.88 -7.73 6.11
CA TRP A 84 10.97 -7.71 7.56
C TRP A 84 9.82 -6.90 8.14
N VAL A 85 8.93 -7.57 8.87
CA VAL A 85 7.75 -6.96 9.49
C VAL A 85 7.92 -6.99 11.00
N SER A 86 7.69 -5.85 11.64
CA SER A 86 7.66 -5.72 13.10
C SER A 86 6.31 -5.15 13.52
N ILE A 87 5.60 -5.87 14.38
CA ILE A 87 4.29 -5.48 14.91
C ILE A 87 4.44 -5.20 16.41
N SER A 88 3.93 -4.05 16.84
CA SER A 88 3.97 -3.58 18.22
C SER A 88 2.62 -3.10 18.70
N ALA A 89 2.33 -3.29 19.99
CA ALA A 89 1.16 -2.74 20.66
C ALA A 89 1.64 -1.77 21.74
N LYS A 90 1.11 -0.54 21.77
CA LYS A 90 1.50 0.50 22.75
C LYS A 90 3.04 0.71 22.88
N GLY A 91 3.78 0.55 21.78
CA GLY A 91 5.24 0.71 21.75
C GLY A 91 6.05 -0.56 22.08
N ILE A 92 5.40 -1.62 22.55
CA ILE A 92 6.05 -2.90 22.86
C ILE A 92 5.94 -3.82 21.63
N ALA A 93 7.09 -4.26 21.10
CA ALA A 93 7.13 -5.17 19.95
C ALA A 93 6.68 -6.58 20.37
N GLY A 94 5.57 -7.05 19.82
CA GLY A 94 4.99 -8.36 20.14
C GLY A 94 5.37 -9.46 19.14
N LEU A 95 5.38 -9.12 17.84
CA LEU A 95 5.61 -10.08 16.77
C LEU A 95 6.61 -9.53 15.75
N ARG A 96 7.50 -10.40 15.26
CA ARG A 96 8.37 -10.12 14.12
C ARG A 96 8.24 -11.22 13.08
N ILE A 97 8.20 -10.83 11.82
CA ILE A 97 8.08 -11.73 10.68
C ILE A 97 9.22 -11.41 9.71
N SER A 98 9.96 -12.42 9.29
CA SER A 98 10.98 -12.32 8.26
C SER A 98 10.60 -13.27 7.13
N ILE A 99 10.29 -12.72 5.96
CA ILE A 99 9.93 -13.48 4.77
C ILE A 99 11.11 -13.35 3.80
N LYS A 100 11.64 -14.48 3.36
CA LYS A 100 12.66 -14.63 2.33
C LYS A 100 12.09 -15.47 1.18
N PRO A 101 12.76 -15.51 0.02
CA PRO A 101 12.31 -16.35 -1.10
C PRO A 101 12.19 -17.85 -0.75
N ASP A 102 12.98 -18.34 0.20
CA ASP A 102 13.05 -19.75 0.58
C ASP A 102 12.31 -20.08 1.89
N SER A 103 12.10 -19.08 2.75
CA SER A 103 11.74 -19.32 4.14
C SER A 103 10.97 -18.17 4.78
N VAL A 104 10.17 -18.51 5.79
CA VAL A 104 9.43 -17.58 6.63
C VAL A 104 9.76 -17.88 8.07
N ILE A 105 10.20 -16.84 8.79
CA ILE A 105 10.49 -16.93 10.21
C ILE A 105 9.51 -16.03 10.96
N LEU A 106 8.78 -16.63 11.91
CA LEU A 106 7.89 -15.94 12.82
C LEU A 106 8.52 -15.94 14.21
N LEU A 107 8.69 -14.77 14.80
CA LEU A 107 9.24 -14.58 16.14
C LEU A 107 8.21 -13.90 17.04
N ASP A 108 7.68 -14.67 17.99
CA ASP A 108 6.88 -14.17 19.10
C ASP A 108 7.82 -13.68 20.21
N LYS A 109 7.92 -12.35 20.34
CA LYS A 109 8.78 -11.71 21.32
C LYS A 109 8.21 -11.76 22.74
N ILE A 110 6.90 -11.94 22.88
CA ILE A 110 6.21 -11.98 24.18
C ILE A 110 6.49 -13.32 24.83
N ASN A 111 6.29 -14.41 24.08
CA ASN A 111 6.47 -15.77 24.56
C ASN A 111 7.89 -16.32 24.34
N LYS A 112 8.78 -15.53 23.70
CA LYS A 112 10.16 -15.91 23.35
C LYS A 112 10.22 -17.20 22.51
N ARG A 113 9.31 -17.35 21.56
CA ARG A 113 9.21 -18.51 20.66
C ARG A 113 9.44 -18.09 19.22
N TYR A 114 10.02 -18.99 18.43
CA TYR A 114 10.14 -18.79 17.00
C TYR A 114 9.73 -20.04 16.24
N TRP A 115 9.28 -19.83 15.01
CA TRP A 115 8.96 -20.87 14.06
C TRP A 115 9.57 -20.52 12.71
N GLN A 116 10.08 -21.54 12.02
CA GLN A 116 10.60 -21.42 10.66
C GLN A 116 9.83 -22.38 9.76
N TYR A 117 9.35 -21.86 8.64
CA TYR A 117 8.62 -22.61 7.64
C TYR A 117 9.27 -22.39 6.27
N PRO A 118 9.25 -23.38 5.36
CA PRO A 118 9.58 -23.12 3.95
C PRO A 118 8.53 -22.17 3.35
N PHE A 119 8.94 -21.31 2.41
CA PHE A 119 8.08 -20.28 1.83
C PHE A 119 6.76 -20.84 1.29
N ASP A 120 6.79 -22.01 0.65
CA ASP A 120 5.61 -22.69 0.09
C ASP A 120 4.53 -22.99 1.14
N SER A 121 4.88 -23.01 2.43
CA SER A 121 3.89 -23.16 3.50
C SER A 121 2.91 -22.00 3.59
N ILE A 122 3.25 -20.81 3.07
CA ILE A 122 2.32 -19.66 2.99
C ILE A 122 1.05 -20.07 2.24
N GLN A 123 1.16 -20.86 1.18
CA GLN A 123 0.03 -21.31 0.35
C GLN A 123 -0.97 -22.20 1.11
N LYS A 124 -0.62 -22.70 2.31
CA LYS A 124 -1.57 -23.41 3.18
C LYS A 124 -2.48 -22.45 3.94
N PHE A 125 -2.03 -21.21 4.14
CA PHE A 125 -2.76 -20.16 4.84
C PHE A 125 -3.55 -19.26 3.88
N ILE A 126 -3.12 -19.15 2.63
CA ILE A 126 -3.81 -18.40 1.58
C ILE A 126 -4.29 -19.38 0.50
N SER A 127 -5.56 -19.28 0.08
CA SER A 127 -6.17 -20.25 -0.85
C SER A 127 -5.69 -20.14 -2.31
N PHE A 128 -4.53 -19.53 -2.58
CA PHE A 128 -4.00 -19.33 -3.92
C PHE A 128 -2.46 -19.35 -3.94
N PRO A 129 -1.85 -19.78 -5.06
CA PRO A 129 -0.39 -19.77 -5.20
C PRO A 129 0.13 -18.33 -5.26
N VAL A 130 1.03 -17.99 -4.34
CA VAL A 130 1.70 -16.68 -4.28
C VAL A 130 3.20 -16.90 -4.34
N SER A 131 3.89 -16.09 -5.15
CA SER A 131 5.35 -16.01 -5.15
C SER A 131 5.82 -14.93 -4.18
N PHE A 132 7.13 -14.89 -3.90
CA PHE A 132 7.74 -13.81 -3.12
C PHE A 132 7.51 -12.44 -3.77
N GLU A 133 7.71 -12.34 -5.10
CA GLU A 133 7.47 -11.12 -5.88
C GLU A 133 6.03 -10.63 -5.75
N ASN A 134 5.04 -11.52 -5.75
CA ASN A 134 3.64 -11.12 -5.57
C ASN A 134 3.39 -10.45 -4.21
N ILE A 135 4.11 -10.87 -3.16
CA ILE A 135 4.02 -10.23 -1.84
C ILE A 135 4.67 -8.85 -1.87
N GLU A 136 5.82 -8.72 -2.54
CA GLU A 136 6.47 -7.42 -2.71
C GLU A 136 5.59 -6.44 -3.49
N ASP A 137 5.01 -6.89 -4.61
CA ASP A 137 4.10 -6.14 -5.46
C ASP A 137 2.84 -5.72 -4.67
N LEU A 138 2.28 -6.63 -3.86
CA LEU A 138 1.18 -6.30 -2.95
C LEU A 138 1.56 -5.18 -1.95
N ILE A 139 2.77 -5.21 -1.39
CA ILE A 139 3.23 -4.21 -0.41
C ILE A 139 3.39 -2.82 -1.04
N ILE A 140 3.88 -2.75 -2.29
CA ILE A 140 4.04 -1.48 -3.02
C ILE A 140 2.74 -1.01 -3.69
N GLY A 141 1.70 -1.84 -3.68
CA GLY A 141 0.43 -1.55 -4.35
C GLY A 141 0.48 -1.69 -5.87
N ASP A 142 1.42 -2.49 -6.38
CA ASP A 142 1.51 -2.82 -7.80
C ASP A 142 0.54 -3.96 -8.13
N PRO A 143 -0.25 -3.86 -9.22
CA PRO A 143 -1.19 -4.90 -9.62
C PRO A 143 -0.52 -6.23 -10.01
N PHE A 144 -0.36 -7.14 -9.05
CA PHE A 144 0.22 -8.47 -9.25
C PHE A 144 -0.71 -9.50 -9.94
N PHE A 145 -2.02 -9.24 -9.99
CA PHE A 145 -2.99 -10.14 -10.65
C PHE A 145 -3.25 -9.81 -12.13
N ILE A 146 -2.88 -8.61 -12.60
CA ILE A 146 -3.24 -8.15 -13.94
C ILE A 146 -2.45 -8.90 -15.03
N SER A 147 -1.22 -9.35 -14.73
CA SER A 147 -0.39 -10.13 -15.66
C SER A 147 -1.05 -11.46 -16.07
N LYS A 148 -1.80 -12.12 -15.18
CA LYS A 148 -2.50 -13.39 -15.48
C LYS A 148 -3.69 -13.20 -16.42
N ILE A 149 -4.26 -12.00 -16.53
CA ILE A 149 -5.38 -11.71 -17.43
C ILE A 149 -4.91 -11.69 -18.90
N LYS A 150 -3.65 -11.28 -19.16
CA LYS A 150 -3.06 -11.31 -20.50
C LYS A 150 -2.93 -12.74 -21.03
N ASN A 151 -2.56 -13.67 -20.15
CA ASN A 151 -2.25 -15.06 -20.54
C ASN A 151 -3.50 -15.93 -20.79
N LYS A 152 -4.64 -15.63 -20.15
CA LYS A 152 -5.90 -16.36 -20.41
C LYS A 152 -6.50 -16.04 -21.78
N ASN A 153 -6.23 -14.85 -22.32
CA ASN A 153 -6.74 -14.42 -23.63
C ASN A 153 -5.84 -14.86 -24.80
N GLN A 154 -4.61 -15.30 -24.53
CA GLN A 154 -3.72 -15.88 -25.54
C GLN A 154 -3.85 -17.41 -25.66
N ALA A 155 -4.59 -18.07 -24.77
CA ALA A 155 -4.87 -19.50 -24.83
C ALA A 155 -6.16 -19.85 -25.61
N LEU A 156 -6.76 -18.87 -26.30
CA LEU A 156 -7.93 -19.04 -27.18
C LEU A 156 -7.61 -18.75 -28.66
N TYR A 157 -6.33 -18.81 -29.03
CA TYR A 157 -5.86 -18.93 -30.41
C TYR A 157 -4.82 -20.04 -30.50
#